data_AF-A0AAN8WGB6-F1
#
_entry.id   AF-A0AAN8WGB6-F1
#
_cell.length_a   1.000
_cell.length_b   1.000
_cell.length_c   1.000
_cell.angle_alpha   90.00
_cell.angle_beta   90.00
_cell.angle_gamma   90.00
#
_symmetry.space_group_name_H-M   'P 1'
#
loop_
_entity.id
_entity.type
_entity.pdbx_description
1 polymer ?
#
loop_
_entity_poly.entity_id
_entity_poly.type
_entity_poly.pdbx_seq_one_letter_code
_entity_poly.pdbx_strand_id
1 'polypeptide(L)'
;MAGIGIGEIDCSNVKCRGPPSEDCVLMEPEFGCCGDWVCDNKPRNCTGRDGTQHPLYSSWNDDNCTYCYCSFSSFNGARAYCYPKTYCRPVPHRDCINIGLPEGSCCEEYSCEK
;
A
#
# COMPACT_ATOMS: atom_id res chain seq x y z
N MET A 1 -3.39 27.10 -21.09
CA MET A 1 -2.91 25.90 -20.38
C MET A 1 -4.12 25.29 -19.70
N ALA A 2 -4.64 24.20 -20.25
CA ALA A 2 -5.78 23.49 -19.68
C ALA A 2 -5.26 22.55 -18.59
N GLY A 3 -5.54 22.86 -17.32
CA GLY A 3 -5.32 21.94 -16.22
C GLY A 3 -6.42 20.87 -16.26
N ILE A 4 -6.02 19.60 -16.25
CA ILE A 4 -6.93 18.47 -16.12
C ILE A 4 -7.46 18.53 -14.67
N GLY A 5 -8.67 19.06 -14.50
CA GLY A 5 -9.35 19.05 -13.21
C GLY A 5 -9.68 17.61 -12.82
N ILE A 6 -8.94 17.07 -11.87
CA ILE A 6 -9.40 15.94 -11.06
C ILE A 6 -10.74 16.36 -10.45
N GLY A 7 -11.82 15.64 -10.75
CA GLY A 7 -13.17 16.01 -10.31
C GLY A 7 -13.20 16.23 -8.80
N GLU A 8 -13.71 17.38 -8.37
CA GLU A 8 -13.96 17.65 -6.95
C GLU A 8 -14.84 16.53 -6.40
N ILE A 9 -14.37 15.86 -5.34
CA ILE A 9 -15.14 14.83 -4.66
C ILE A 9 -16.28 15.56 -3.93
N ASP A 10 -17.53 15.40 -4.39
CA ASP A 10 -18.69 15.94 -3.68
C ASP A 10 -18.87 15.21 -2.34
N CYS A 11 -18.62 15.93 -1.24
CA CYS A 11 -18.76 15.42 0.13
C CYS A 11 -20.02 15.93 0.83
N SER A 12 -20.95 16.57 0.09
CA SER A 12 -22.09 17.31 0.63
C SER A 12 -23.07 16.44 1.44
N ASN A 13 -23.06 15.12 1.20
CA ASN A 13 -23.94 14.16 1.87
C ASN A 13 -23.19 13.14 2.75
N VAL A 14 -21.88 13.32 2.96
CA VAL A 14 -21.09 12.36 3.74
C VAL A 14 -21.08 12.77 5.22
N LYS A 15 -21.61 11.90 6.08
CA LYS A 15 -21.47 12.04 7.54
C LYS A 15 -20.19 11.34 7.99
N CYS A 16 -19.13 12.10 8.18
CA CYS A 16 -17.91 11.59 8.78
C CYS A 16 -18.11 11.28 10.26
N ARG A 17 -17.42 10.25 10.74
CA ARG A 17 -17.45 9.91 12.16
C ARG A 17 -16.71 11.00 12.94
N GLY A 18 -17.25 11.36 14.10
CA GLY A 18 -16.56 12.21 15.06
C GLY A 18 -15.38 11.49 15.72
N PRO A 19 -14.55 12.23 16.49
CA PRO A 19 -13.42 11.66 17.19
C PRO A 19 -13.89 10.59 18.18
N PRO A 20 -13.22 9.43 18.24
CA PRO A 20 -13.55 8.39 19.23
C PRO A 20 -13.08 8.77 20.65
N SER A 21 -12.10 9.66 20.81
CA SER A 21 -11.69 10.29 22.08
C SER A 21 -11.04 11.65 21.84
N GLU A 22 -10.85 12.44 22.91
CA GLU A 22 -10.25 13.80 22.83
C GLU A 22 -8.79 13.78 22.35
N ASP A 23 -8.05 12.69 22.61
CA ASP A 23 -6.64 12.53 22.23
C ASP A 23 -6.43 12.00 20.79
N CYS A 24 -7.44 12.11 19.94
CA CYS A 24 -7.38 11.66 18.55
C CYS A 24 -7.18 12.83 17.58
N VAL A 25 -6.17 12.70 16.73
CA VAL A 25 -5.88 13.67 15.67
C VAL A 25 -6.52 13.20 14.37
N LEU A 26 -7.22 14.09 13.67
CA LEU A 26 -7.76 13.80 12.35
C LEU A 26 -6.63 13.83 11.31
N MET A 27 -6.47 12.75 10.56
CA MET A 27 -5.57 12.67 9.41
C MET A 27 -6.42 12.72 8.14
N GLU A 28 -6.29 13.79 7.36
CA GLU A 28 -7.01 13.94 6.09
C GLU A 28 -6.25 13.21 4.96
N PRO A 29 -6.87 12.22 4.29
CA PRO A 29 -6.26 11.60 3.11
C PRO A 29 -6.25 12.57 1.93
N GLU A 30 -5.28 12.39 1.02
CA GLU A 30 -5.21 13.16 -0.25
C GLU A 30 -6.45 12.93 -1.13
N PHE A 31 -7.10 11.77 -0.98
CA PHE A 31 -8.34 11.41 -1.67
C PHE A 31 -9.35 10.85 -0.67
N GLY A 32 -10.47 11.54 -0.48
CA GLY A 32 -11.60 11.06 0.34
C GLY A 32 -12.38 12.18 1.01
N CYS A 33 -13.61 11.88 1.42
CA CYS A 33 -14.47 12.86 2.12
C CYS A 33 -14.29 12.88 3.64
N CYS A 34 -13.69 11.85 4.21
CA CYS A 34 -13.50 11.73 5.65
C CYS A 34 -12.05 11.44 5.96
N GLY A 35 -11.52 12.13 6.96
CA GLY A 35 -10.25 11.79 7.59
C GLY A 35 -10.36 10.61 8.54
N ASP A 36 -9.21 9.99 8.81
CA ASP A 36 -9.07 8.92 9.79
C ASP A 36 -8.61 9.49 11.13
N TRP A 37 -9.30 9.13 12.22
CA TRP A 37 -8.94 9.57 13.57
C TRP A 37 -7.81 8.71 14.14
N VAL A 38 -6.64 9.30 14.33
CA VAL A 38 -5.43 8.68 14.87
C VAL A 38 -5.21 9.08 16.32
N CYS A 39 -5.48 8.15 17.24
CA CYS A 39 -5.37 8.36 18.69
C CYS A 39 -3.96 8.08 19.21
N ASP A 40 -3.45 8.94 20.12
CA ASP A 40 -2.05 8.90 20.62
C ASP A 40 -1.65 7.55 21.26
N ASN A 41 -2.62 6.81 21.79
CA ASN A 41 -2.37 5.52 22.46
C ASN A 41 -2.18 4.34 21.48
N LYS A 42 -2.12 4.60 20.17
CA LYS A 42 -1.99 3.57 19.15
C LYS A 42 -0.72 3.77 18.32
N PRO A 43 -0.03 2.70 17.94
CA PRO A 43 1.15 2.81 17.08
C PRO A 43 0.77 3.52 15.78
N ARG A 44 1.58 4.50 15.38
CA ARG A 44 1.41 5.27 14.13
C ARG A 44 2.31 4.78 13.00
N ASN A 45 3.29 3.94 13.32
CA ASN A 45 4.18 3.34 12.36
C ASN A 45 3.90 1.85 12.25
N CYS A 46 4.18 1.31 11.08
CA CYS A 46 4.18 -0.13 10.85
C CYS A 46 5.61 -0.66 10.95
N THR A 47 5.76 -1.86 11.50
CA THR A 47 7.04 -2.57 11.51
C THR A 47 7.07 -3.54 10.32
N GLY A 48 8.05 -3.36 9.43
CA GLY A 48 8.38 -4.30 8.36
C GLY A 48 8.95 -5.61 8.91
N ARG A 49 9.11 -6.63 8.05
CA ARG A 49 9.61 -7.94 8.49
C ARG A 49 11.06 -7.88 8.97
N ASP A 50 11.84 -6.99 8.40
CA ASP A 50 13.22 -6.69 8.77
C ASP A 50 13.34 -5.86 10.07
N GLY A 51 12.22 -5.46 10.67
CA GLY A 51 12.16 -4.60 11.85
C GLY A 51 12.17 -3.10 11.53
N THR A 52 12.27 -2.71 10.27
CA THR A 52 12.26 -1.31 9.85
C THR A 52 10.92 -0.64 10.16
N GLN A 53 10.96 0.59 10.65
CA GLN A 53 9.77 1.39 10.92
C GLN A 53 9.34 2.14 9.66
N HIS A 54 8.09 1.94 9.25
CA HIS A 54 7.47 2.57 8.10
C HIS A 54 6.40 3.57 8.56
N PRO A 55 6.41 4.82 8.05
CA PRO A 55 5.40 5.82 8.37
C PRO A 55 3.99 5.37 7.99
N LEU A 56 2.98 5.93 8.65
CA LEU A 56 1.59 5.75 8.27
C LEU A 56 1.35 6.14 6.81
N TYR A 57 0.54 5.35 6.10
CA TYR A 57 0.22 5.52 4.67
C TYR A 57 1.39 5.40 3.71
N SER A 58 2.59 5.06 4.21
CA SER A 58 3.71 4.71 3.35
C SER A 58 3.56 3.31 2.76
N SER A 59 4.18 3.10 1.60
CA SER A 59 4.32 1.80 0.98
C SER A 59 5.79 1.44 0.77
N TRP A 60 6.11 0.14 0.86
CA TRP A 60 7.46 -0.37 0.65
C TRP A 60 7.45 -1.75 0.03
N ASN A 61 8.61 -2.18 -0.43
CA ASN A 61 8.86 -3.55 -0.85
C ASN A 61 9.60 -4.24 0.29
N ASP A 62 8.96 -5.19 0.96
CA ASP A 62 9.56 -5.95 2.07
C ASP A 62 10.59 -6.96 1.54
N ASP A 63 10.32 -7.49 0.34
CA ASP A 63 11.27 -8.21 -0.48
C ASP A 63 10.95 -7.96 -1.97
N ASN A 64 11.65 -8.66 -2.86
CA ASN A 64 11.44 -8.50 -4.31
C ASN A 64 10.04 -8.95 -4.74
N CYS A 65 9.42 -9.86 -4.01
CA CYS A 65 8.10 -10.43 -4.23
C CYS A 65 6.97 -9.84 -3.40
N THR A 66 7.26 -9.07 -2.35
CA THR A 66 6.25 -8.66 -1.39
C THR A 66 6.15 -7.15 -1.39
N TYR A 67 4.97 -6.64 -1.71
CA TYR A 67 4.65 -5.22 -1.54
C TYR A 67 3.81 -5.07 -0.28
N CYS A 68 4.17 -4.08 0.54
CA CYS A 68 3.48 -3.76 1.78
C CYS A 68 3.01 -2.31 1.77
N TYR A 69 1.89 -2.05 2.43
CA TYR A 69 1.45 -0.71 2.77
C TYR A 69 1.09 -0.62 4.25
N CYS A 70 1.41 0.52 4.86
CA CYS A 70 1.06 0.81 6.24
C CYS A 70 -0.29 1.51 6.26
N SER A 71 -1.27 0.94 6.95
CA SER A 71 -2.59 1.55 7.10
C SER A 71 -3.02 1.58 8.55
N PHE A 72 -3.86 2.55 8.88
CA PHE A 72 -4.33 2.78 10.23
C PHE A 72 -5.72 2.17 10.44
N SER A 73 -5.90 1.49 11.57
CA SER A 73 -7.21 1.10 12.08
C SER A 73 -7.46 1.81 13.40
N SER A 74 -8.62 2.47 13.53
CA SER A 74 -9.05 3.11 14.78
C SER A 74 -9.11 2.14 15.98
N PHE A 75 -9.24 0.84 15.74
CA PHE A 75 -9.30 -0.18 16.80
C PHE A 75 -7.90 -0.65 17.23
N ASN A 76 -7.04 -0.93 16.25
CA ASN A 76 -5.78 -1.65 16.46
C ASN A 76 -4.52 -0.81 16.24
N GLY A 77 -4.64 0.41 15.72
CA GLY A 77 -3.52 1.25 15.32
C GLY A 77 -2.99 0.94 13.91
N ALA A 78 -1.78 1.40 13.63
CA ALA A 78 -1.08 1.15 12.38
C ALA A 78 -0.74 -0.34 12.22
N ARG A 79 -1.02 -0.88 11.03
CA ARG A 79 -0.75 -2.27 10.65
C ARG A 79 -0.23 -2.34 9.21
N ALA A 80 0.80 -3.16 9.01
CA ALA A 80 1.31 -3.49 7.68
C ALA A 80 0.39 -4.50 7.00
N TYR A 81 0.01 -4.21 5.76
CA TYR A 81 -0.69 -5.12 4.87
C TYR A 81 0.23 -5.46 3.71
N CYS A 82 0.66 -6.70 3.66
CA CYS A 82 1.61 -7.20 2.67
C CYS A 82 0.91 -8.17 1.73
N TYR A 83 1.14 -8.02 0.43
CA TYR A 83 0.63 -8.92 -0.59
C TYR A 83 1.73 -9.29 -1.59
N PRO A 84 1.65 -10.51 -2.15
CA PRO A 84 2.56 -10.93 -3.20
C PRO A 84 2.36 -10.02 -4.43
N LYS A 85 3.48 -9.61 -5.03
CA LYS A 85 3.50 -8.93 -6.33
C LYS A 85 3.13 -9.98 -7.38
N THR A 86 1.86 -10.03 -7.74
CA THR A 86 1.32 -10.98 -8.73
C THR A 86 1.63 -10.61 -10.18
N TYR A 87 2.64 -9.78 -10.44
CA TYR A 87 2.95 -9.29 -11.80
C TYR A 87 3.99 -10.15 -12.54
N CYS A 88 4.14 -11.42 -12.17
CA CYS A 88 4.96 -12.31 -12.98
C CYS A 88 4.32 -12.50 -14.34
N ARG A 89 5.13 -12.32 -15.39
CA ARG A 89 4.66 -12.59 -16.76
C ARG A 89 4.20 -14.05 -16.81
N PRO A 90 3.06 -14.33 -17.46
CA PRO A 90 2.66 -15.71 -17.69
C PRO A 90 3.78 -16.45 -18.42
N VAL A 91 3.93 -17.74 -18.13
CA VAL A 91 4.88 -18.62 -18.82
C VAL A 91 4.67 -18.44 -20.33
N PRO A 92 5.69 -17.98 -21.07
CA PRO A 92 5.55 -17.75 -22.50
C PRO A 92 5.40 -19.08 -23.26
N HIS A 93 5.28 -19.00 -24.59
CA HIS A 93 5.03 -20.15 -25.48
C HIS A 93 5.90 -21.37 -25.11
N ARG A 94 5.40 -22.59 -25.39
CA ARG A 94 6.04 -23.86 -24.98
C ARG A 94 7.52 -24.03 -25.40
N ASP A 95 7.97 -23.25 -26.37
CA ASP A 95 9.33 -23.32 -26.92
C ASP A 95 10.32 -22.40 -26.17
N CYS A 96 9.85 -21.66 -25.18
CA CYS A 96 10.69 -20.81 -24.34
C CYS A 96 11.32 -21.61 -23.19
N ILE A 97 12.59 -21.37 -22.91
CA ILE A 97 13.36 -22.03 -21.85
C ILE A 97 13.31 -21.15 -20.60
N ASN A 98 12.98 -21.74 -19.45
CA ASN A 98 13.12 -21.08 -18.15
C ASN A 98 14.62 -20.87 -17.86
N ILE A 99 15.03 -19.61 -17.77
CA ILE A 99 16.43 -19.22 -17.49
C ILE A 99 16.68 -18.96 -15.99
N GLY A 100 15.69 -19.25 -15.15
CA GLY A 100 15.75 -19.20 -13.70
C GLY A 100 15.16 -17.93 -13.10
N LEU A 101 15.34 -17.77 -11.78
CA LEU A 101 14.97 -16.59 -11.02
C LEU A 101 16.20 -15.67 -10.91
N PRO A 102 16.22 -14.49 -11.56
CA PRO A 102 17.34 -13.57 -11.45
C PRO A 102 17.55 -13.12 -10.00
N GLU A 103 18.81 -12.84 -9.62
CA GLU A 103 19.10 -12.20 -8.33
C GLU A 103 18.35 -10.87 -8.24
N GLY A 104 17.60 -10.67 -7.16
CA GLY A 104 16.78 -9.46 -7.00
C GLY A 104 15.40 -9.53 -7.67
N SER A 105 15.06 -10.59 -8.41
CA SER A 105 13.75 -10.73 -9.05
C SER A 105 12.77 -11.52 -8.18
N CYS A 106 11.48 -11.25 -8.38
CA CYS A 106 10.41 -12.11 -7.87
C CYS A 106 9.99 -13.20 -8.87
N CYS A 107 10.19 -12.92 -10.15
CA CYS A 107 9.59 -13.69 -11.23
C CYS A 107 10.67 -14.41 -12.02
N GLU A 108 10.36 -15.65 -12.38
CA GLU A 108 11.17 -16.43 -13.30
C GLU A 108 11.26 -15.71 -14.64
N GLU A 109 12.46 -15.77 -15.24
CA GLU A 109 12.68 -15.28 -16.58
C GLU A 109 12.70 -16.45 -17.57
N TYR A 110 12.29 -16.14 -18.79
CA TYR A 110 12.19 -17.10 -19.88
C TYR A 110 12.86 -16.51 -21.12
N SER A 111 13.71 -17.30 -21.77
CA SER A 111 14.32 -16.96 -23.05
C SER A 111 13.61 -17.73 -24.16
N CYS A 112 13.07 -17.01 -25.15
CA CYS A 112 12.48 -17.60 -26.34
C CYS A 112 13.43 -17.32 -27.51
N GLU A 113 13.96 -18.36 -28.15
CA GLU A 113 14.60 -18.18 -29.44
C GLU A 113 13.52 -17.74 -30.45
N LYS A 114 13.77 -16.64 -31.16
CA LYS A 114 12.82 -16.03 -32.10
C LYS A 114 12.59 -16.89 -33.34
#